data_AF-A0A239NS94-F1
#
_entry.id   AF-A0A239NS94-F1
#
_cell.length_a   1.000
_cell.length_b   1.000
_cell.length_c   1.000
_cell.angle_alpha   90.00
_cell.angle_beta   90.00
_cell.angle_gamma   90.00
#
_symmetry.space_group_name_H-M   'P 1'
#
loop_
_entity.id
_entity.type
_entity.pdbx_description
1 polymer ?
#
loop_
_entity_poly.entity_id
_entity_poly.type
_entity_poly.pdbx_seq_one_letter_code
_entity_poly.pdbx_strand_id
1 'polypeptide(L)'
;MAVYSGFAGTVLEFRTAQYNRTLRAFESKSSTAYDEAKTTSYTLRASAWHSLYRVRLLADDPEITRLAEDAMAIVADMHDANDKAALTQRGDDVRCAVEAFISAASAEVTTARPLPK
;
A
#
# COMPACT_ATOMS: atom_id res chain seq x y z
N MET A 1 7.30 -10.51 -11.69
CA MET A 1 8.16 -10.19 -10.52
C MET A 1 8.23 -8.68 -10.24
N ALA A 2 8.86 -7.87 -11.10
CA ALA A 2 9.07 -6.43 -10.83
C ALA A 2 7.79 -5.61 -10.63
N VAL A 3 6.66 -6.01 -11.23
CA VAL A 3 5.35 -5.35 -11.08
C VAL A 3 4.80 -5.55 -9.66
N TYR A 4 4.77 -6.78 -9.17
CA TYR A 4 4.24 -7.10 -7.84
C TYR A 4 5.09 -6.53 -6.72
N SER A 5 6.41 -6.71 -6.79
CA SER A 5 7.33 -6.10 -5.81
C SER A 5 7.32 -4.56 -5.90
N GLY A 6 7.16 -4.00 -7.10
CA GLY A 6 7.03 -2.56 -7.31
C GLY A 6 5.77 -1.98 -6.69
N PHE A 7 4.63 -2.66 -6.83
CA PHE A 7 3.38 -2.28 -6.16
C PHE A 7 3.50 -2.37 -4.63
N ALA A 8 4.04 -3.46 -4.09
CA ALA A 8 4.26 -3.59 -2.65
C ALA A 8 5.15 -2.45 -2.10
N GLY A 9 6.21 -2.08 -2.84
CA GLY A 9 7.07 -0.95 -2.50
C GLY A 9 6.29 0.38 -2.43
N THR A 10 5.52 0.72 -3.46
CA THR A 10 4.78 2.00 -3.48
C THR A 10 3.68 2.07 -2.42
N VAL A 11 3.06 0.95 -2.05
CA VAL A 11 2.10 0.89 -0.93
C VAL A 11 2.79 1.12 0.42
N LEU A 12 3.98 0.55 0.64
CA LEU A 12 4.72 0.75 1.90
C LEU A 12 5.28 2.18 2.03
N GLU A 13 5.68 2.80 0.92
CA GLU A 13 6.02 4.23 0.88
C GLU A 13 4.80 5.09 1.22
N PHE A 14 3.65 4.79 0.59
CA PHE A 14 2.41 5.50 0.86
C PHE A 14 1.94 5.33 2.32
N ARG A 15 2.08 4.12 2.89
CA ARG A 15 1.84 3.83 4.32
C ARG A 15 2.67 4.75 5.22
N THR A 16 3.95 4.91 4.92
CA THR A 16 4.85 5.77 5.69
C THR A 16 4.41 7.23 5.64
N ALA A 17 4.00 7.72 4.47
CA ALA A 17 3.50 9.07 4.32
C ALA A 17 2.14 9.30 5.00
N GLN A 18 1.24 8.31 4.97
CA GLN A 18 -0.02 8.35 5.70
C GLN A 18 0.21 8.36 7.21
N TYR A 19 1.16 7.58 7.70
CA TYR A 19 1.55 7.58 9.11
C TYR A 19 2.06 8.96 9.55
N ASN A 20 2.99 9.55 8.79
CA ASN A 20 3.50 10.90 9.05
C ASN A 20 2.36 11.94 9.03
N ARG A 21 1.55 11.97 7.97
CA ARG A 21 0.39 12.88 7.84
C ARG A 21 -0.53 12.78 9.05
N THR A 22 -0.84 11.57 9.50
CA THR A 22 -1.79 11.34 10.60
C THR A 22 -1.20 11.75 11.94
N LEU A 23 0.09 11.45 12.19
CA LEU A 23 0.79 11.96 13.38
C LEU A 23 0.80 13.49 13.43
N ARG A 24 1.10 14.17 12.32
CA ARG A 24 1.04 15.64 12.25
C ARG A 24 -0.37 16.18 12.46
N ALA A 25 -1.39 15.45 12.01
CA ALA A 25 -2.78 15.81 12.24
C ALA A 25 -3.17 15.76 13.73
N PHE A 26 -2.61 14.81 14.50
CA PHE A 26 -2.80 14.75 15.96
C PHE A 26 -2.11 15.90 16.70
N GLU A 27 -1.00 16.41 16.15
CA GLU A 27 -0.30 17.58 16.70
C GLU A 27 -1.05 18.88 16.37
N SER A 28 -1.28 19.15 15.08
CA SER A 28 -2.06 20.30 14.59
C SER A 28 -2.37 20.20 13.10
N LYS A 29 -3.66 20.20 12.76
CA LYS A 29 -4.16 20.22 11.37
C LYS A 29 -3.97 21.56 10.64
N SER A 30 -3.57 22.62 11.33
CA SER A 30 -3.30 23.94 10.73
C SER A 30 -1.80 24.24 10.60
N SER A 31 -0.95 23.27 10.90
CA SER A 31 0.50 23.44 10.82
C SER A 31 0.99 23.26 9.37
N THR A 32 2.03 24.00 9.01
CA THR A 32 2.72 23.82 7.72
C THR A 32 3.25 22.38 7.57
N ALA A 33 3.72 21.78 8.67
CA ALA A 33 4.17 20.39 8.69
C ALA A 33 3.07 19.39 8.32
N TYR A 34 1.81 19.63 8.72
CA TYR A 34 0.68 18.81 8.29
C TYR A 34 0.38 18.98 6.80
N ASP A 35 0.42 20.21 6.28
CA ASP A 35 0.17 20.49 4.87
C ASP A 35 1.24 19.88 3.95
N GLU A 36 2.51 19.93 4.35
CA GLU A 36 3.62 19.26 3.67
C GLU A 36 3.41 17.73 3.66
N ALA A 37 3.14 17.13 4.83
CA ALA A 37 2.92 15.69 4.93
C ALA A 37 1.69 15.22 4.12
N LYS A 38 0.63 16.03 4.08
CA LYS A 38 -0.56 15.79 3.25
C LYS A 38 -0.24 15.83 1.76
N THR A 39 0.56 16.80 1.33
CA THR A 39 1.01 16.92 -0.07
C THR A 39 1.84 15.71 -0.49
N THR A 40 2.83 15.32 0.33
CA THR A 40 3.62 14.10 0.10
C THR A 40 2.76 12.85 0.02
N SER A 41 1.78 12.71 0.93
CA SER A 41 0.81 11.61 0.92
C SER A 41 0.04 11.53 -0.40
N TYR A 42 -0.39 12.66 -0.97
CA TYR A 42 -1.07 12.67 -2.27
C TYR A 42 -0.16 12.25 -3.44
N THR A 43 1.09 12.70 -3.46
CA THR A 43 2.05 12.26 -4.48
C THR A 43 2.26 10.75 -4.43
N LEU A 44 2.46 10.19 -3.23
CA LEU A 44 2.69 8.76 -3.07
C LEU A 44 1.41 7.93 -3.30
N ARG A 45 0.23 8.48 -2.98
CA ARG A 45 -1.06 7.88 -3.35
C ARG A 45 -1.17 7.69 -4.86
N ALA A 46 -0.79 8.70 -5.65
CA ALA A 46 -0.81 8.60 -7.11
C ALA A 46 0.16 7.54 -7.63
N SER A 47 1.36 7.44 -7.05
CA SER A 47 2.34 6.39 -7.37
C SER A 47 1.79 4.98 -7.07
N ALA A 48 1.16 4.81 -5.90
CA ALA A 48 0.53 3.54 -5.51
C ALA A 48 -0.61 3.13 -6.45
N TRP A 49 -1.51 4.07 -6.83
CA TRP A 49 -2.55 3.82 -7.83
C TRP A 49 -1.98 3.41 -9.19
N HIS A 50 -0.93 4.09 -9.65
CA HIS A 50 -0.30 3.75 -10.92
C HIS A 50 0.25 2.31 -10.90
N SER A 51 0.92 1.91 -9.82
CA SER A 51 1.38 0.53 -9.66
C SER A 51 0.23 -0.48 -9.56
N LEU A 52 -0.88 -0.14 -8.87
CA LEU A 52 -2.07 -1.00 -8.79
C LEU A 52 -2.68 -1.26 -10.17
N TYR A 53 -2.76 -0.24 -11.02
CA TYR A 53 -3.26 -0.42 -12.38
C TYR A 53 -2.37 -1.35 -13.20
N ARG A 54 -1.05 -1.35 -12.97
CA ARG A 54 -0.15 -2.31 -13.60
C ARG A 54 -0.38 -3.73 -13.10
N VAL A 55 -0.70 -3.93 -11.83
CA VAL A 55 -1.11 -5.24 -11.30
C VAL A 55 -2.40 -5.70 -11.98
N ARG A 56 -3.45 -4.87 -12.03
CA ARG A 56 -4.73 -5.19 -12.69
C ARG A 56 -4.60 -5.59 -14.15
N LEU A 57 -3.61 -5.03 -14.86
CA LEU A 57 -3.39 -5.30 -16.28
C LEU A 57 -2.59 -6.59 -16.54
N LEU A 58 -1.83 -7.07 -15.56
CA LEU A 58 -0.82 -8.11 -15.77
C LEU A 58 -0.99 -9.34 -14.89
N ALA A 59 -1.83 -9.27 -13.85
CA ALA A 59 -2.16 -10.43 -13.02
C ALA A 59 -3.14 -11.34 -13.76
N ASP A 60 -2.81 -12.64 -13.82
CA ASP A 60 -3.67 -13.65 -14.42
C ASP A 60 -4.68 -14.17 -13.38
N ASP A 61 -4.30 -14.23 -12.10
CA ASP A 61 -5.19 -14.61 -11.00
C ASP A 61 -6.00 -13.38 -10.47
N PRO A 62 -7.34 -13.41 -10.55
CA PRO A 62 -8.19 -12.35 -9.99
C PRO A 62 -7.98 -12.12 -8.49
N GLU A 63 -7.55 -13.13 -7.73
CA GLU A 63 -7.31 -13.01 -6.29
C GLU A 63 -6.12 -12.08 -6.00
N ILE A 64 -5.08 -12.09 -6.84
CA ILE A 64 -3.94 -11.17 -6.72
C ILE A 64 -4.41 -9.73 -6.88
N THR A 65 -5.28 -9.47 -7.85
CA THR A 65 -5.85 -8.14 -8.07
C THR A 65 -6.69 -7.71 -6.86
N ARG A 66 -7.54 -8.60 -6.35
CA ARG A 66 -8.38 -8.32 -5.18
C ARG A 66 -7.55 -7.97 -3.93
N LEU A 67 -6.52 -8.75 -3.64
CA LEU A 67 -5.61 -8.51 -2.51
C LEU A 67 -4.83 -7.19 -2.66
N ALA A 68 -4.45 -6.83 -3.88
CA ALA A 68 -3.80 -5.54 -4.15
C ALA A 68 -4.75 -4.36 -3.90
N GLU A 69 -6.02 -4.50 -4.28
CA GLU A 69 -7.06 -3.50 -4.04
C GLU A 69 -7.34 -3.32 -2.54
N ASP A 70 -7.42 -4.43 -1.79
CA ASP A 70 -7.59 -4.40 -0.33
C ASP A 70 -6.43 -3.66 0.34
N ALA A 71 -5.18 -3.98 -0.03
CA ALA A 71 -4.01 -3.29 0.51
C ALA A 71 -4.05 -1.78 0.22
N MET A 72 -4.51 -1.40 -0.98
CA MET A 72 -4.67 0.00 -1.38
C MET A 72 -5.78 0.72 -0.61
N ALA A 73 -6.90 0.06 -0.35
CA ALA A 73 -8.00 0.61 0.43
C ALA A 73 -7.58 0.85 1.89
N ILE A 74 -6.95 -0.14 2.53
CA ILE A 74 -6.54 -0.03 3.94
C ILE A 74 -5.54 1.13 4.13
N VAL A 75 -4.55 1.27 3.24
CA VAL A 75 -3.57 2.37 3.34
C VAL A 75 -4.21 3.74 3.05
N ALA A 76 -5.20 3.81 2.16
CA ALA A 76 -5.94 5.04 1.89
C ALA A 76 -6.68 5.57 3.13
N ASP A 77 -7.22 4.66 3.95
CA ASP A 77 -8.06 4.99 5.11
C ASP A 77 -7.26 5.18 6.40
N MET A 78 -5.93 4.98 6.39
CA MET A 78 -5.07 5.19 7.57
C MET A 78 -5.21 6.57 8.21
N HIS A 79 -5.50 7.59 7.42
CA HIS A 79 -5.66 8.96 7.89
C HIS A 79 -6.92 9.21 8.72
N ASP A 80 -7.84 8.25 8.76
CA ASP A 80 -9.06 8.27 9.58
C ASP A 80 -8.83 7.66 10.98
N ALA A 81 -7.58 7.32 11.33
CA ALA A 81 -7.26 6.91 12.69
C ALA A 81 -7.53 8.05 13.68
N ASN A 82 -8.25 7.74 14.76
CA ASN A 82 -8.64 8.72 15.78
C ASN A 82 -7.56 8.92 16.86
N ASP A 83 -6.64 7.97 16.99
CA ASP A 83 -5.53 8.02 17.94
C ASP A 83 -4.32 7.23 17.44
N LYS A 84 -3.24 7.26 18.23
CA LYS A 84 -1.98 6.57 17.90
C LYS A 84 -2.13 5.05 17.88
N ALA A 85 -2.96 4.47 18.74
CA ALA A 85 -3.13 3.01 18.79
C ALA A 85 -3.86 2.50 17.54
N ALA A 86 -4.94 3.19 17.13
CA ALA A 86 -5.65 2.93 15.88
C ALA A 86 -4.73 3.14 14.66
N LEU A 87 -3.86 4.14 14.69
CA LEU A 87 -2.89 4.36 13.61
C LEU A 87 -1.86 3.23 13.51
N THR A 88 -1.35 2.75 14.65
CA THR A 88 -0.45 1.58 14.70
C THR A 88 -1.15 0.34 14.16
N GLN A 89 -2.36 0.03 14.65
CA GLN A 89 -3.13 -1.13 14.20
C GLN A 89 -3.38 -1.11 12.68
N ARG A 90 -3.85 0.02 12.15
CA ARG A 90 -4.04 0.17 10.69
C ARG A 90 -2.72 0.02 9.93
N GLY A 91 -1.62 0.49 10.52
CA GLY A 91 -0.29 0.27 9.97
C GLY A 91 0.10 -1.21 9.89
N ASP A 92 -0.31 -2.02 10.85
CA ASP A 92 -0.09 -3.47 10.84
C ASP A 92 -1.04 -4.17 9.86
N ASP A 93 -2.28 -3.71 9.76
CA ASP A 93 -3.25 -4.22 8.78
C ASP A 93 -2.76 -4.03 7.34
N VAL A 94 -2.18 -2.87 7.01
CA VAL A 94 -1.55 -2.65 5.69
C VAL A 94 -0.42 -3.66 5.45
N ARG A 95 0.41 -3.92 6.46
CA ARG A 95 1.51 -4.88 6.34
C ARG A 95 0.98 -6.28 6.05
N CYS A 96 0.00 -6.73 6.82
CA CYS A 96 -0.65 -8.03 6.62
C CYS A 96 -1.26 -8.15 5.21
N ALA A 97 -1.93 -7.11 4.72
CA ALA A 97 -2.52 -7.09 3.39
C ALA A 97 -1.45 -7.18 2.28
N VAL A 98 -0.34 -6.45 2.42
CA VAL A 98 0.79 -6.54 1.47
C VAL A 98 1.46 -7.92 1.51
N GLU A 99 1.62 -8.53 2.69
CA GLU A 99 2.17 -9.88 2.83
C GLU A 99 1.26 -10.95 2.20
N ALA A 100 -0.06 -10.83 2.36
CA ALA A 100 -1.03 -11.70 1.70
C ALA A 100 -0.97 -11.57 0.17
N PHE A 101 -0.93 -10.34 -0.34
CA PHE A 101 -0.76 -10.06 -1.76
C PHE A 101 0.53 -10.67 -2.33
N ILE A 102 1.68 -10.46 -1.67
CA ILE A 102 2.97 -11.02 -2.12
C ILE A 102 2.94 -12.56 -2.08
N SER A 103 2.29 -13.16 -1.11
CA SER A 103 2.18 -14.62 -1.00
C SER A 103 1.41 -15.20 -2.20
N ALA A 104 0.26 -14.61 -2.56
CA ALA A 104 -0.51 -15.01 -3.74
C ALA A 104 0.29 -14.79 -5.04
N ALA A 105 0.89 -13.61 -5.19
CA ALA A 105 1.69 -13.26 -6.36
C ALA A 105 2.91 -14.18 -6.56
N SER A 106 3.51 -14.65 -5.46
CA SER A 106 4.67 -15.56 -5.52
C SER A 106 4.30 -16.94 -6.06
N ALA A 107 3.07 -17.41 -5.80
CA ALA A 107 2.57 -18.67 -6.34
C ALA A 107 2.43 -18.59 -7.86
N GLU A 108 1.83 -17.53 -8.39
CA GLU A 108 1.66 -17.31 -9.83
C GLU A 108 3.03 -17.26 -10.56
N VAL A 109 3.97 -16.47 -10.03
CA VAL A 109 5.32 -16.34 -10.58
C VAL A 109 6.09 -17.66 -10.60
N THR A 110 5.86 -18.52 -9.61
CA THR A 110 6.52 -19.84 -9.53
C THR A 110 5.91 -20.82 -10.53
N THR A 111 4.59 -20.81 -10.70
CA THR A 111 3.87 -21.63 -11.69
C THR A 111 4.22 -21.24 -13.13
N ALA A 112 4.44 -19.94 -13.39
CA ALA A 112 4.81 -19.43 -14.71
C ALA A 112 6.26 -19.78 -15.14
N ARG A 113 7.10 -20.29 -14.22
CA ARG A 113 8.49 -20.67 -14.51
C ARG A 113 8.57 -22.18 -14.82
N PRO A 114 8.84 -22.59 -16.08
CA PRO A 114 9.00 -24.01 -16.38
C PRO A 114 10.22 -24.57 -15.66
N LEU A 115 10.10 -25.79 -15.10
CA LEU A 115 11.20 -26.50 -14.47
C LEU A 115 12.34 -26.72 -15.48
N PRO A 116 13.61 -26.50 -15.11
CA PRO A 116 14.73 -26.90 -15.95
C PRO A 116 14.71 -28.43 -16.12
N LYS A 117 14.84 -28.88 -17.37
CA LYS A 117 15.02 -30.30 -17.72
C LYS A 117 16.36 -30.81 -17.25
#